data_AF-A0A970ZST5-F1
#
_entry.id   AF-A0A970ZST5-F1
#
_cell.length_a   1.000
_cell.length_b   1.000
_cell.length_c   1.000
_cell.angle_alpha   90.00
_cell.angle_beta   90.00
_cell.angle_gamma   90.00
#
_symmetry.space_group_name_H-M   'P 1'
#
loop_
_entity.id
_entity.type
_entity.pdbx_description
1 polymer ?
#
loop_
_entity_poly.entity_id
_entity_poly.type
_entity_poly.pdbx_seq_one_letter_code
_entity_poly.pdbx_strand_id
1 'polypeptide(L)'
;MTHLLNTSTPGASLKWLLPLLVLTVGYRVATSSVDFLGNTAPLMAITFGGAMLLGPRFWWLPVALLLTSDLALGLFHGGGSGIGSYTLMSAVFYIVVALLGGKAGRREKIWPMMWCGTLLFGLLFYVVANTYSWLVWPGYAMTPAGWWQAQTTGVPGINPPAWMFLRNALIADSIWCGLAGLLYFAQRRSQGAAVVVAASR
;
A
#
# COMPACT_ATOMS: atom_id res chain seq x y z
N MET A 1 25.08 26.74 -22.02
CA MET A 1 24.41 27.09 -20.75
C MET A 1 22.92 26.70 -20.85
N THR A 2 22.64 25.44 -21.22
CA THR A 2 21.30 25.02 -21.67
C THR A 2 21.10 23.50 -21.53
N HIS A 3 21.57 22.91 -20.43
CA HIS A 3 21.30 21.50 -20.10
C HIS A 3 21.03 21.25 -18.60
N LEU A 4 20.85 22.32 -17.79
CA LEU A 4 20.65 22.23 -16.33
C LEU A 4 19.17 22.15 -15.92
N LEU A 5 18.36 21.37 -16.62
CA LEU A 5 17.03 21.00 -16.14
C LEU A 5 16.81 19.52 -16.41
N ASN A 6 17.67 18.68 -15.83
CA ASN A 6 17.23 17.33 -15.51
C ASN A 6 16.13 17.50 -14.47
N THR A 7 14.90 17.43 -14.94
CA THR A 7 13.66 17.54 -14.19
C THR A 7 13.63 16.42 -13.18
N SER A 8 14.26 16.66 -12.02
CA SER A 8 14.11 15.82 -10.84
C SER A 8 12.63 15.80 -10.52
N THR A 9 11.97 14.72 -10.94
CA THR A 9 10.57 14.47 -10.65
C THR A 9 10.32 14.72 -9.17
N PRO A 10 9.24 15.45 -8.80
CA PRO A 10 8.97 15.92 -7.44
C PRO A 10 8.54 14.79 -6.49
N GLY A 11 9.23 13.64 -6.53
CA GLY A 11 9.07 12.51 -5.63
C GLY A 11 10.08 12.56 -4.49
N ALA A 12 9.77 11.88 -3.38
CA ALA A 12 10.76 11.69 -2.33
C ALA A 12 11.90 10.78 -2.85
N SER A 13 13.12 11.04 -2.40
CA SER A 13 14.31 10.31 -2.83
C SER A 13 14.18 8.84 -2.44
N LEU A 14 14.47 7.97 -3.41
CA LEU A 14 14.46 6.51 -3.28
C LEU A 14 15.23 6.04 -2.04
N LYS A 15 16.35 6.70 -1.69
CA LYS A 15 17.18 6.36 -0.53
C LYS A 15 16.44 6.42 0.80
N TRP A 16 15.42 7.27 0.92
CA TRP A 16 14.65 7.45 2.15
C TRP A 16 13.32 6.69 2.13
N LEU A 17 12.71 6.53 0.96
CA LEU A 17 11.46 5.78 0.83
C LEU A 17 11.68 4.26 0.85
N LEU A 18 12.79 3.78 0.28
CA LEU A 18 13.07 2.35 0.22
C LEU A 18 13.18 1.72 1.62
N PRO A 19 13.89 2.31 2.60
CA PRO A 19 13.89 1.78 3.97
C PRO A 19 12.48 1.74 4.58
N LEU A 20 11.66 2.78 4.40
CA LEU A 20 10.29 2.78 4.89
C LEU A 20 9.47 1.63 4.27
N LEU A 21 9.56 1.44 2.95
CA LEU A 21 8.86 0.36 2.25
C LEU A 21 9.32 -1.02 2.73
N VAL A 22 10.63 -1.24 2.83
CA VAL A 22 11.21 -2.52 3.28
C VAL A 22 10.82 -2.81 4.73
N LEU A 23 10.91 -1.82 5.62
CA LEU A 23 10.49 -1.97 7.02
C LEU A 23 9.00 -2.28 7.13
N THR A 24 8.17 -1.65 6.30
CA THR A 24 6.72 -1.88 6.31
C THR A 24 6.37 -3.29 5.83
N VAL A 25 7.04 -3.77 4.78
CA VAL A 25 6.87 -5.13 4.28
C VAL A 25 7.42 -6.17 5.26
N GLY A 26 8.57 -5.90 5.88
CA GLY A 26 9.14 -6.75 6.93
C GLY A 26 8.23 -6.83 8.16
N TYR A 27 7.68 -5.69 8.59
CA TYR A 27 6.67 -5.62 9.65
C TYR A 27 5.46 -6.49 9.30
N ARG A 28 4.92 -6.36 8.08
CA ARG A 28 3.79 -7.17 7.60
C ARG A 28 4.08 -8.67 7.67
N VAL A 29 5.26 -9.11 7.26
CA VAL A 29 5.63 -10.53 7.33
C VAL A 29 5.75 -10.97 8.79
N ALA A 30 6.40 -10.17 9.64
CA ALA A 30 6.56 -10.50 11.06
C ALA A 30 5.21 -10.61 11.80
N THR A 31 4.27 -9.69 11.55
CA THR A 31 2.95 -9.69 12.18
C THR A 31 1.95 -10.67 11.56
N SER A 32 2.33 -11.38 10.50
CA SER A 32 1.49 -12.45 9.98
C SER A 32 1.56 -13.72 10.86
N SER A 33 2.67 -13.92 11.56
CA SER A 33 2.93 -15.13 12.37
C SER A 33 2.59 -14.96 13.85
N VAL A 34 2.44 -13.71 14.30
CA VAL A 34 2.00 -13.36 15.65
C VAL A 34 0.70 -12.59 15.50
N ASP A 35 -0.36 -12.92 16.25
CA ASP A 35 -1.63 -12.17 16.23
C ASP A 35 -1.46 -10.79 16.92
N PHE A 36 -0.52 -10.01 16.39
CA PHE A 36 -0.06 -8.74 16.91
C PHE A 36 -0.80 -7.64 16.16
N LEU A 37 -1.59 -6.86 16.89
CA LEU A 37 -2.44 -5.77 16.38
C LEU A 37 -3.50 -6.21 15.35
N GLY A 38 -3.86 -7.50 15.29
CA GLY A 38 -4.94 -8.00 14.44
C GLY A 38 -4.64 -7.87 12.94
N ASN A 39 -3.41 -8.21 12.53
CA ASN A 39 -2.97 -8.24 11.13
C ASN A 39 -3.09 -6.88 10.42
N THR A 40 -2.50 -5.85 11.01
CA THR A 40 -2.37 -4.52 10.41
C THR A 40 -1.36 -4.54 9.26
N ALA A 41 -1.83 -4.37 8.02
CA ALA A 41 -0.98 -4.25 6.84
C ALA A 41 -1.38 -3.02 6.02
N PRO A 42 -0.51 -2.01 5.86
CA PRO A 42 -0.79 -0.78 5.11
C PRO A 42 -0.64 -1.00 3.60
N LEU A 43 -1.47 -1.90 3.04
CA LEU A 43 -1.35 -2.38 1.66
C LEU A 43 -1.48 -1.25 0.63
N MET A 44 -2.44 -0.35 0.83
CA MET A 44 -2.72 0.72 -0.11
C MET A 44 -1.76 1.89 0.05
N ALA A 45 -1.25 2.12 1.26
CA ALA A 45 -0.18 3.07 1.49
C ALA A 45 1.12 2.64 0.80
N ILE A 46 1.48 1.35 0.85
CA ILE A 46 2.64 0.82 0.10
C ILE A 46 2.41 0.98 -1.40
N THR A 47 1.26 0.51 -1.91
CA THR A 47 1.01 0.45 -3.35
C THR A 47 0.71 1.83 -3.94
N PHE A 48 -0.41 2.47 -3.58
CA PHE A 48 -0.75 3.79 -4.08
C PHE A 48 0.25 4.84 -3.58
N GLY A 49 0.44 4.91 -2.26
CA GLY A 49 1.23 5.97 -1.64
C GLY A 49 2.71 5.88 -1.99
N GLY A 50 3.31 4.70 -1.84
CA GLY A 50 4.69 4.43 -2.24
C GLY A 50 4.93 4.68 -3.72
N ALA A 51 4.05 4.21 -4.60
CA ALA A 51 4.20 4.44 -6.04
C ALA A 51 4.05 5.93 -6.39
N MET A 52 3.15 6.65 -5.73
CA MET A 52 2.96 8.08 -5.93
C MET A 52 4.19 8.88 -5.52
N LEU A 53 4.83 8.55 -4.40
CA LEU A 53 6.05 9.22 -3.95
C LEU A 53 7.28 8.84 -4.80
N LEU A 54 7.33 7.64 -5.35
CA LEU A 54 8.41 7.16 -6.23
C LEU A 54 8.23 7.59 -7.70
N GLY A 55 7.01 8.00 -8.07
CA GLY A 55 6.66 8.48 -9.40
C GLY A 55 6.67 7.40 -10.49
N PRO A 56 6.53 7.81 -11.76
CA PRO A 56 6.24 6.91 -12.88
C PRO A 56 7.45 6.05 -13.31
N ARG A 57 8.65 6.30 -12.80
CA ARG A 57 9.84 5.47 -13.08
C ARG A 57 9.91 4.23 -12.18
N PHE A 58 9.48 4.37 -10.93
CA PHE A 58 9.68 3.38 -9.87
C PHE A 58 8.37 2.92 -9.23
N TRP A 59 7.22 3.17 -9.87
CA TRP A 59 5.89 2.76 -9.39
C TRP A 59 5.76 1.25 -9.13
N TRP A 60 6.54 0.42 -9.84
CA TRP A 60 6.50 -1.03 -9.74
C TRP A 60 7.21 -1.55 -8.48
N LEU A 61 8.11 -0.75 -7.88
CA LEU A 61 8.97 -1.19 -6.79
C LEU A 61 8.18 -1.56 -5.51
N PRO A 62 7.18 -0.77 -5.05
CA PRO A 62 6.35 -1.17 -3.92
C PRO A 62 5.51 -2.42 -4.20
N VAL A 63 5.05 -2.60 -5.45
CA VAL A 63 4.29 -3.80 -5.86
C VAL A 63 5.19 -5.03 -5.81
N ALA A 64 6.40 -4.95 -6.36
CA ALA A 64 7.35 -6.06 -6.34
C ALA A 64 7.69 -6.49 -4.90
N LEU A 65 7.92 -5.53 -3.99
CA LEU A 65 8.15 -5.83 -2.57
C LEU A 65 6.94 -6.53 -1.94
N LEU A 66 5.73 -6.04 -2.21
CA LEU A 66 4.51 -6.61 -1.64
C LEU A 66 4.24 -8.03 -2.16
N LEU A 67 4.36 -8.26 -3.46
CA LEU A 67 4.19 -9.58 -4.07
C LEU A 67 5.25 -10.57 -3.61
N THR A 68 6.50 -10.11 -3.42
CA THR A 68 7.56 -10.96 -2.85
C THR A 68 7.19 -11.40 -1.44
N SER A 69 6.62 -10.51 -0.63
CA SER A 69 6.13 -10.88 0.70
C SER A 69 4.94 -11.83 0.66
N ASP A 70 4.00 -11.67 -0.27
CA ASP A 70 2.89 -12.61 -0.45
C ASP A 70 3.36 -14.00 -0.85
N LEU A 71 4.34 -14.07 -1.75
CA LEU A 71 4.94 -15.33 -2.17
C LEU A 71 5.66 -16.01 -1.01
N ALA A 72 6.45 -15.25 -0.24
CA ALA A 72 7.11 -15.76 0.96
C ALA A 72 6.09 -16.32 1.95
N LEU A 73 5.02 -15.58 2.25
CA LEU A 73 3.97 -16.04 3.16
C LEU A 73 3.27 -17.30 2.66
N GLY A 74 2.95 -17.37 1.37
CA GLY A 74 2.34 -18.55 0.74
C GLY A 74 3.23 -19.79 0.83
N LEU A 75 4.54 -19.63 0.63
CA LEU A 75 5.51 -20.72 0.73
C LEU A 75 5.77 -21.17 2.18
N PHE A 76 5.85 -20.24 3.13
CA PHE A 76 6.22 -20.54 4.51
C PHE A 76 5.03 -20.94 5.41
N HIS A 77 3.82 -20.42 5.16
CA HIS A 77 2.65 -20.65 6.02
C HIS A 77 1.53 -21.44 5.32
N GLY A 78 1.48 -21.42 3.98
CA GLY A 78 0.38 -21.95 3.17
C GLY A 78 0.61 -23.35 2.60
N GLY A 79 1.00 -24.34 3.40
CA GLY A 79 0.98 -25.76 3.01
C GLY A 79 1.69 -26.16 1.70
N GLY A 80 2.56 -25.31 1.14
CA GLY A 80 3.29 -25.56 -0.11
C GLY A 80 2.57 -25.24 -1.42
N SER A 81 1.39 -24.59 -1.43
CA SER A 81 0.60 -24.40 -2.66
C SER A 81 0.95 -23.16 -3.51
N GLY A 82 1.84 -22.28 -3.03
CA GLY A 82 2.33 -21.13 -3.80
C GLY A 82 1.30 -20.00 -3.95
N ILE A 83 1.00 -19.59 -5.19
CA ILE A 83 0.11 -18.44 -5.49
C ILE A 83 -1.35 -18.89 -5.53
N GLY A 84 -2.10 -18.57 -4.47
CA GLY A 84 -3.55 -18.76 -4.44
C GLY A 84 -4.31 -17.77 -5.31
N SER A 85 -5.57 -18.07 -5.64
CA SER A 85 -6.41 -17.21 -6.47
C SER A 85 -6.67 -15.83 -5.84
N TYR A 86 -6.71 -15.75 -4.51
CA TYR A 86 -6.76 -14.49 -3.75
C TYR A 86 -5.50 -13.64 -3.94
N THR A 87 -4.32 -14.26 -3.94
CA THR A 87 -3.05 -13.58 -4.22
C THR A 87 -3.03 -13.00 -5.62
N LEU A 88 -3.54 -13.73 -6.61
CA LEU A 88 -3.65 -13.24 -7.99
C LEU A 88 -4.60 -12.03 -8.09
N MET A 89 -5.79 -12.12 -7.47
CA MET A 89 -6.73 -10.99 -7.40
C MET A 89 -6.07 -9.75 -6.77
N SER A 90 -5.38 -9.96 -5.65
CA SER A 90 -4.68 -8.89 -4.93
C SER A 90 -3.56 -8.28 -5.79
N ALA A 91 -2.79 -9.12 -6.49
CA ALA A 91 -1.72 -8.67 -7.38
C ALA A 91 -2.23 -7.77 -8.51
N VAL A 92 -3.32 -8.15 -9.17
CA VAL A 92 -3.95 -7.32 -10.20
C VAL A 92 -4.35 -5.96 -9.63
N PHE A 93 -4.99 -5.96 -8.46
CA PHE A 93 -5.40 -4.73 -7.79
C PHE A 93 -4.20 -3.84 -7.45
N TYR A 94 -3.15 -4.41 -6.84
CA TYR A 94 -1.92 -3.70 -6.48
C TYR A 94 -1.24 -3.06 -7.69
N ILE A 95 -1.14 -3.78 -8.81
CA ILE A 95 -0.53 -3.28 -10.06
C ILE A 95 -1.33 -2.07 -10.57
N VAL A 96 -2.65 -2.19 -10.67
CA VAL A 96 -3.51 -1.11 -11.17
C VAL A 96 -3.39 0.13 -10.28
N VAL A 97 -3.48 -0.04 -8.96
CA VAL A 97 -3.42 1.06 -8.01
C VAL A 97 -2.04 1.74 -8.00
N ALA A 98 -0.96 0.97 -8.05
CA ALA A 98 0.38 1.51 -8.10
C ALA A 98 0.65 2.27 -9.41
N LEU A 99 0.14 1.79 -10.55
CA LEU A 99 0.20 2.51 -11.83
C LEU A 99 -0.49 3.88 -11.73
N LEU A 100 -1.69 3.92 -11.11
CA LEU A 100 -2.41 5.17 -10.88
C LEU A 100 -1.65 6.10 -9.93
N GLY A 101 -1.08 5.57 -8.84
CA GLY A 101 -0.23 6.31 -7.90
C GLY A 101 0.98 6.92 -8.59
N GLY A 102 1.76 6.11 -9.31
CA GLY A 102 2.94 6.55 -10.04
C GLY A 102 2.66 7.65 -11.07
N LYS A 103 1.51 7.59 -11.77
CA LYS A 103 1.04 8.67 -12.66
C LYS A 103 0.65 9.92 -11.89
N ALA A 104 0.01 9.79 -10.72
CA ALA A 104 -0.39 10.90 -9.86
C ALA A 104 0.79 11.63 -9.19
N GLY A 105 1.95 10.98 -9.05
CA GLY A 105 3.15 11.54 -8.41
C GLY A 105 3.77 12.78 -9.05
N ARG A 106 3.22 13.26 -10.18
CA ARG A 106 3.68 14.48 -10.88
C ARG A 106 3.01 15.77 -10.39
N ARG A 107 2.18 15.73 -9.35
CA ARG A 107 1.35 16.89 -8.91
C ARG A 107 1.94 17.66 -7.73
N GLU A 108 1.63 18.96 -7.65
CA GLU A 108 2.12 19.83 -6.57
C GLU A 108 1.56 19.48 -5.18
N LYS A 109 0.29 19.06 -5.09
CA LYS A 109 -0.39 18.66 -3.85
C LYS A 109 -0.19 17.17 -3.54
N ILE A 110 1.05 16.69 -3.62
CA ILE A 110 1.33 15.25 -3.57
C ILE A 110 0.86 14.61 -2.26
N TRP A 111 1.04 15.27 -1.12
CA TRP A 111 0.81 14.63 0.19
C TRP A 111 -0.68 14.45 0.55
N PRO A 112 -1.55 15.49 0.45
CA PRO A 112 -2.98 15.28 0.66
C PRO A 112 -3.59 14.31 -0.36
N MET A 113 -3.13 14.35 -1.61
CA MET A 113 -3.61 13.45 -2.65
C MET A 113 -3.17 12.00 -2.40
N MET A 114 -1.93 11.80 -1.92
CA MET A 114 -1.42 10.50 -1.50
C MET A 114 -2.28 9.93 -0.37
N TRP A 115 -2.58 10.73 0.66
CA TRP A 115 -3.33 10.25 1.81
C TRP A 115 -4.79 9.93 1.45
N CYS A 116 -5.51 10.87 0.83
CA CYS A 116 -6.90 10.64 0.43
C CYS A 116 -7.03 9.49 -0.58
N GLY A 117 -6.11 9.42 -1.55
CA GLY A 117 -6.09 8.33 -2.52
C GLY A 117 -5.81 6.98 -1.86
N THR A 118 -4.89 6.92 -0.90
CA THR A 118 -4.61 5.71 -0.12
C THR A 118 -5.87 5.22 0.60
N LEU A 119 -6.59 6.11 1.30
CA LEU A 119 -7.82 5.73 2.01
C LEU A 119 -8.93 5.28 1.05
N LEU A 120 -9.08 5.96 -0.09
CA LEU A 120 -10.03 5.57 -1.13
C LEU A 120 -9.73 4.17 -1.66
N PHE A 121 -8.48 3.92 -2.05
CA PHE A 121 -8.09 2.61 -2.55
C PHE A 121 -8.13 1.53 -1.45
N GLY A 122 -7.94 1.90 -0.18
CA GLY A 122 -8.14 1.03 0.98
C GLY A 122 -9.58 0.53 1.07
N LEU A 123 -10.54 1.44 0.94
CA LEU A 123 -11.96 1.10 0.91
C LEU A 123 -12.33 0.27 -0.34
N LEU A 124 -11.80 0.63 -1.51
CA LEU A 124 -12.05 -0.12 -2.75
C LEU A 124 -11.47 -1.54 -2.68
N PHE A 125 -10.25 -1.68 -2.17
CA PHE A 125 -9.61 -2.98 -1.99
C PHE A 125 -10.45 -3.85 -1.05
N TYR A 126 -10.92 -3.29 0.07
CA TYR A 126 -11.80 -3.99 1.00
C TYR A 126 -13.07 -4.52 0.33
N VAL A 127 -13.78 -3.67 -0.43
CA VAL A 127 -15.01 -4.08 -1.13
C VAL A 127 -14.71 -5.17 -2.15
N VAL A 128 -13.66 -5.03 -2.95
CA VAL A 128 -13.27 -6.01 -3.97
C VAL A 128 -12.83 -7.32 -3.34
N ALA A 129 -11.98 -7.27 -2.31
CA ALA A 129 -11.49 -8.45 -1.61
C ALA A 129 -12.62 -9.24 -0.96
N ASN A 130 -13.56 -8.58 -0.29
CA ASN A 130 -14.70 -9.27 0.32
C ASN A 130 -15.71 -9.76 -0.71
N THR A 131 -15.90 -9.04 -1.81
CA THR A 131 -16.73 -9.53 -2.93
C THR A 131 -16.09 -10.76 -3.55
N TYR A 132 -14.77 -10.80 -3.67
CA TYR A 132 -14.06 -11.98 -4.11
C TYR A 132 -14.23 -13.15 -3.14
N SER A 133 -14.07 -12.92 -1.82
CA SER A 133 -14.33 -13.93 -0.79
C SER A 133 -15.76 -14.46 -0.85
N TRP A 134 -16.75 -13.59 -1.07
CA TRP A 134 -18.15 -13.99 -1.28
C TRP A 134 -18.32 -14.93 -2.48
N LEU A 135 -17.59 -14.70 -3.57
CA LEU A 135 -17.66 -15.50 -4.79
C LEU A 135 -16.96 -16.87 -4.70
N VAL A 136 -15.91 -16.99 -3.90
CA VAL A 136 -15.05 -18.19 -3.91
C VAL A 136 -15.13 -19.03 -2.65
N TRP A 137 -15.58 -18.44 -1.52
CA TRP A 137 -15.57 -19.13 -0.24
C TRP A 137 -16.95 -19.73 0.07
N PRO A 138 -17.07 -21.07 0.27
CA PRO A 138 -18.37 -21.71 0.53
C PRO A 138 -19.06 -21.25 1.82
N GLY A 139 -18.35 -20.51 2.70
CA GLY A 139 -18.91 -19.96 3.92
C GLY A 139 -19.94 -18.84 3.71
N TYR A 140 -20.13 -18.36 2.47
CA TYR A 140 -21.15 -17.36 2.14
C TYR A 140 -22.23 -17.89 1.21
N ALA A 141 -23.47 -17.51 1.48
CA ALA A 141 -24.57 -17.72 0.53
C ALA A 141 -24.45 -16.77 -0.66
N MET A 142 -24.67 -17.25 -1.89
CA MET A 142 -24.68 -16.45 -3.12
C MET A 142 -25.96 -15.60 -3.25
N THR A 143 -26.19 -14.75 -2.26
CA THR A 143 -27.34 -13.85 -2.15
C THR A 143 -26.87 -12.44 -1.74
N PRO A 144 -27.70 -11.40 -1.92
CA PRO A 144 -27.37 -10.05 -1.45
C PRO A 144 -27.08 -9.99 0.06
N ALA A 145 -27.77 -10.80 0.87
CA ALA A 145 -27.52 -10.92 2.29
C ALA A 145 -26.14 -11.54 2.60
N GLY A 146 -25.75 -12.58 1.86
CA GLY A 146 -24.41 -13.18 1.98
C GLY A 146 -23.30 -12.24 1.52
N TRP A 147 -23.53 -11.45 0.47
CA TRP A 147 -22.59 -10.40 0.07
C TRP A 147 -22.45 -9.33 1.16
N TRP A 148 -23.56 -8.86 1.73
CA TRP A 148 -23.54 -7.90 2.84
C TRP A 148 -22.84 -8.45 4.08
N GLN A 149 -23.04 -9.73 4.40
CA GLN A 149 -22.33 -10.44 5.46
C GLN A 149 -20.82 -10.45 5.18
N ALA A 150 -20.39 -10.74 3.95
CA ALA A 150 -18.97 -10.69 3.56
C ALA A 150 -18.37 -9.28 3.71
N GLN A 151 -19.16 -8.22 3.52
CA GLN A 151 -18.73 -6.83 3.69
C GLN A 151 -18.76 -6.34 5.15
N THR A 152 -19.22 -7.13 6.12
CA THR A 152 -19.43 -6.66 7.50
C THR A 152 -18.90 -7.64 8.54
N THR A 153 -19.64 -8.69 8.84
CA THR A 153 -19.34 -9.62 9.93
C THR A 153 -18.39 -10.73 9.51
N GLY A 154 -18.37 -11.11 8.23
CA GLY A 154 -17.63 -12.29 7.77
C GLY A 154 -18.34 -13.60 8.08
N VAL A 155 -17.64 -14.72 7.92
CA VAL A 155 -18.18 -16.06 8.22
C VAL A 155 -18.21 -16.26 9.74
N PRO A 156 -19.35 -16.67 10.34
CA PRO A 156 -19.43 -16.95 11.77
C PRO A 156 -18.38 -17.98 12.22
N GLY A 157 -17.70 -17.70 13.33
CA GLY A 157 -16.63 -18.55 13.86
C GLY A 157 -15.25 -18.27 13.27
N ILE A 158 -15.14 -17.40 12.26
CA ILE A 158 -13.85 -16.93 11.75
C ILE A 158 -13.56 -15.53 12.27
N ASN A 159 -12.43 -15.39 12.96
CA ASN A 159 -11.95 -14.12 13.49
C ASN A 159 -10.69 -13.65 12.77
N PRO A 160 -10.48 -12.32 12.64
CA PRO A 160 -11.42 -11.26 13.01
C PRO A 160 -12.54 -11.06 11.96
N PRO A 161 -13.66 -10.38 12.32
CA PRO A 161 -14.73 -10.05 11.39
C PRO A 161 -14.26 -9.08 10.29
N ALA A 162 -14.94 -9.09 9.14
CA ALA A 162 -14.53 -8.35 7.94
C ALA A 162 -14.25 -6.86 8.23
N TRP A 163 -15.17 -6.17 8.92
CA TRP A 163 -15.03 -4.74 9.22
C TRP A 163 -13.75 -4.39 10.02
N MET A 164 -13.23 -5.32 10.84
CA MET A 164 -12.00 -5.09 11.60
C MET A 164 -10.78 -5.04 10.69
N PHE A 165 -10.77 -5.81 9.59
CA PHE A 165 -9.70 -5.71 8.60
C PHE A 165 -9.68 -4.33 7.95
N LEU A 166 -10.84 -3.77 7.58
CA LEU A 166 -10.92 -2.42 7.04
C LEU A 166 -10.37 -1.40 8.04
N ARG A 167 -10.85 -1.45 9.29
CA ARG A 167 -10.39 -0.55 10.36
C ARG A 167 -8.87 -0.61 10.52
N ASN A 168 -8.34 -1.82 10.65
CA ASN A 168 -6.91 -2.05 10.88
C ASN A 168 -6.08 -1.57 9.68
N ALA A 169 -6.54 -1.84 8.45
CA ALA A 169 -5.90 -1.37 7.22
C ALA A 169 -5.88 0.16 7.14
N LEU A 170 -7.00 0.85 7.37
CA LEU A 170 -7.07 2.31 7.28
C LEU A 170 -6.22 3.01 8.35
N ILE A 171 -6.14 2.45 9.56
CA ILE A 171 -5.26 2.96 10.62
C ILE A 171 -3.80 2.81 10.19
N ALA A 172 -3.41 1.61 9.74
CA ALA A 172 -2.05 1.34 9.29
C ALA A 172 -1.66 2.23 8.11
N ASP A 173 -2.54 2.35 7.12
CA ASP A 173 -2.37 3.23 5.95
C ASP A 173 -2.19 4.68 6.38
N SER A 174 -2.98 5.16 7.34
CA SER A 174 -2.89 6.54 7.83
C SER A 174 -1.58 6.81 8.57
N ILE A 175 -1.14 5.87 9.43
CA ILE A 175 0.16 5.96 10.11
C ILE A 175 1.29 6.02 9.08
N TRP A 176 1.24 5.14 8.07
CA TRP A 176 2.23 5.10 7.02
C TRP A 176 2.26 6.41 6.20
N CYS A 177 1.11 6.94 5.80
CA CYS A 177 1.01 8.22 5.09
C CYS A 177 1.56 9.40 5.92
N GLY A 178 1.35 9.37 7.24
CA GLY A 178 1.95 10.33 8.17
C GLY A 178 3.48 10.26 8.16
N LEU A 179 4.05 9.07 8.36
CA LEU A 179 5.50 8.85 8.35
C LEU A 179 6.13 9.21 7.00
N ALA A 180 5.52 8.78 5.89
CA ALA A 180 5.97 9.11 4.55
C ALA A 180 5.90 10.62 4.28
N GLY A 181 4.89 11.31 4.80
CA GLY A 181 4.77 12.76 4.78
C GLY A 181 5.91 13.46 5.50
N LEU A 182 6.23 13.03 6.71
CA LEU A 182 7.37 13.58 7.48
C LEU A 182 8.68 13.45 6.70
N LEU A 183 8.95 12.27 6.14
CA LEU A 183 10.15 12.03 5.31
C LEU A 183 10.17 12.94 4.08
N TYR A 184 9.04 13.07 3.39
CA TYR A 184 8.89 13.90 2.20
C TYR A 184 9.17 15.38 2.49
N PHE A 185 8.57 15.94 3.55
CA PHE A 185 8.76 17.34 3.91
C PHE A 185 10.17 17.62 4.45
N ALA A 186 10.75 16.69 5.22
CA ALA A 186 12.14 16.81 5.69
C ALA A 186 13.14 16.88 4.52
N GLN A 187 12.93 16.08 3.47
CA GLN A 187 13.76 16.10 2.26
C GLN A 187 13.61 17.39 1.46
N ARG A 188 12.38 17.90 1.30
CA ARG A 188 12.17 19.18 0.61
C ARG A 188 12.88 20.32 1.33
N ARG A 189 12.85 20.32 2.67
CA ARG A 189 13.55 21.33 3.47
C ARG A 189 15.06 21.25 3.31
N SER A 190 15.65 20.06 3.32
CA SER A 190 17.10 19.90 3.14
C SER A 190 17.56 20.25 1.73
N GLN A 191 16.79 19.91 0.70
CA GLN A 191 17.06 20.31 -0.69
C GLN A 191 16.97 21.84 -0.86
N GLY A 192 15.94 22.48 -0.29
CA GLY A 192 15.81 23.93 -0.31
C GLY A 192 17.00 24.63 0.35
N ALA A 193 17.43 24.17 1.53
CA ALA A 193 18.59 24.71 2.22
C ALA A 193 19.89 24.55 1.40
N ALA A 194 20.10 23.39 0.77
CA ALA A 194 21.29 23.15 -0.06
C ALA A 194 21.33 24.05 -1.30
N VAL A 195 20.18 24.32 -1.94
CA VAL A 195 20.10 25.23 -3.09
C VAL A 195 20.43 26.66 -2.69
N VAL A 196 19.92 27.14 -1.54
CA VAL A 196 20.25 28.48 -1.03
C VAL A 196 21.75 28.62 -0.76
N VAL A 197 22.38 27.62 -0.13
CA VAL A 197 23.83 27.63 0.14
C VAL A 197 24.66 27.58 -1.15
N ALA A 198 24.21 26.86 -2.17
CA ALA A 198 24.89 26.83 -3.46
C ALA A 198 24.77 28.14 -4.23
N ALA A 199 23.64 28.86 -4.10
CA ALA A 199 23.42 30.16 -4.73
C ALA A 199 24.17 31.32 -4.04
N SER A 200 24.61 31.13 -2.79
CA SER A 200 25.37 32.13 -2.03
C SER A 200 26.89 32.00 -2.15
N ARG A 201 27.39 31.09 -3.00
CA ARG A 201 28.82 30.89 -3.30
C ARG A 201 29.13 31.37 -4.70
#